data_AF-A0A830B424-F1
#
_entry.id   AF-A0A830B424-F1
#
_cell.length_a   1.000
_cell.length_b   1.000
_cell.length_c   1.000
_cell.angle_alpha   90.00
_cell.angle_beta   90.00
_cell.angle_gamma   90.00
#
_symmetry.space_group_name_H-M   'P 1'
#
loop_
_entity.id
_entity.type
_entity.pdbx_description
1 polymer ?
#
loop_
_entity_poly.entity_id
_entity_poly.type
_entity_poly.pdbx_seq_one_letter_code
_entity_poly.pdbx_strand_id
1 'polypeptide(L)' 'MPEVGKENIKVRIEKDTLIMKGEGHKDFENNKLGPRYDFSIQPPSEKSLLV' A
#
# COMPACT_ATOMS: atom_id res chain seq x y z
N MET A 1 2.42 6.91 0.63
CA MET A 1 2.41 6.74 -0.84
C MET A 1 2.30 8.11 -1.44
N PRO A 2 3.33 8.61 -2.13
CA PRO A 2 3.29 9.94 -2.75
C PRO A 2 2.04 10.08 -3.64
N GLU A 3 1.42 11.26 -3.65
CA GLU A 3 0.31 11.60 -4.57
C GLU A 3 -0.97 10.74 -4.43
N VAL A 4 -1.06 9.91 -3.39
CA VAL A 4 -2.26 9.12 -3.05
C VAL A 4 -2.84 9.63 -1.74
N GLY A 5 -4.08 10.15 -1.79
CA GLY A 5 -4.84 10.55 -0.61
C GLY A 5 -5.06 9.37 0.35
N LYS A 6 -5.06 9.63 1.66
CA LYS A 6 -5.16 8.58 2.71
C LYS A 6 -6.42 7.72 2.55
N GLU A 7 -7.51 8.33 2.11
CA GLU A 7 -8.80 7.70 1.83
C GLU A 7 -8.74 6.68 0.69
N ASN A 8 -7.75 6.82 -0.19
CA ASN A 8 -7.50 5.91 -1.31
C ASN A 8 -6.47 4.82 -0.96
N ILE A 9 -5.99 4.77 0.28
CA ILE A 9 -5.08 3.73 0.77
C ILE A 9 -5.90 2.63 1.45
N LYS A 10 -5.81 1.42 0.92
CA LYS A 10 -6.40 0.20 1.50
C LYS A 10 -5.32 -0.60 2.20
N VAL A 11 -5.55 -0.94 3.46
CA VAL A 11 -4.64 -1.75 4.28
C VAL A 11 -5.39 -3.00 4.74
N ARG A 12 -4.77 -4.17 4.56
CA ARG A 12 -5.34 -5.45 5.01
C ARG A 12 -4.25 -6.45 5.37
N ILE A 13 -4.61 -7.46 6.15
CA ILE A 13 -3.76 -8.61 6.46
C ILE A 13 -4.29 -9.83 5.71
N GLU A 14 -3.43 -10.54 4.99
CA GLU A 14 -3.73 -11.83 4.36
C GLU A 14 -2.65 -12.84 4.71
N LYS A 15 -3.00 -13.95 5.40
CA LYS A 15 -2.08 -15.07 5.72
C LYS A 15 -0.73 -14.60 6.33
N ASP A 16 -0.77 -13.67 7.27
CA ASP A 16 0.41 -13.04 7.92
C ASP A 16 1.21 -12.06 7.05
N THR A 17 0.63 -11.60 5.94
CA THR A 17 1.21 -10.52 5.12
C THR A 17 0.40 -9.25 5.27
N LEU A 18 1.05 -8.15 5.63
CA LEU A 18 0.46 -6.82 5.55
C LEU A 18 0.50 -6.36 4.09
N ILE A 19 -0.69 -6.11 3.53
CA ILE A 19 -0.87 -5.64 2.16
C ILE A 19 -1.40 -4.20 2.22
N MET A 20 -0.70 -3.30 1.53
CA MET A 20 -1.06 -1.90 1.36
C MET A 20 -1.18 -1.58 -0.13
N LYS A 21 -2.34 -1.08 -0.53
CA LYS A 21 -2.60 -0.65 -1.91
C LYS A 21 -3.05 0.79 -1.93
N GLY A 22 -2.54 1.57 -2.87
CA GLY A 22 -2.93 2.96 -3.07
C GLY A 22 -3.14 3.26 -4.55
N GLU A 23 -4.20 3.98 -4.87
CA GLU A 23 -4.50 4.40 -6.24
C GLU A 23 -4.77 5.90 -6.25
N GLY A 24 -3.92 6.64 -6.97
CA GLY A 24 -4.01 8.08 -7.11
C GLY A 24 -5.16 8.47 -8.05
N HIS A 25 -5.65 9.70 -7.91
CA HIS A 25 -6.70 10.20 -8.79
C HIS A 25 -6.19 10.36 -10.22
N LYS A 26 -7.09 10.12 -11.18
CA LYS A 26 -6.84 10.42 -12.59
C LYS A 26 -6.86 11.94 -12.77
N ASP A 27 -5.78 12.51 -13.30
CA ASP A 27 -5.78 13.91 -13.68
C ASP A 27 -6.68 14.07 -14.92
N PHE A 28 -7.82 14.74 -14.73
CA PHE A 28 -8.81 14.95 -15.77
C PHE A 28 -8.28 15.82 -16.92
N GLU A 29 -7.36 16.74 -16.65
CA GLU A 29 -6.78 17.62 -17.68
C GLU A 29 -5.77 16.91 -18.59
N ASN A 30 -5.05 15.92 -18.08
CA ASN A 30 -3.94 15.27 -18.81
C ASN A 30 -4.29 13.86 -19.31
N ASN A 31 -5.52 13.38 -19.02
CA ASN A 31 -5.97 12.00 -19.27
C ASN A 31 -5.00 10.92 -18.74
N LYS A 32 -4.12 11.29 -17.79
CA LYS A 32 -3.14 10.38 -17.19
C LYS A 32 -3.75 9.71 -15.98
N LEU A 33 -3.61 8.39 -15.94
CA LEU A 33 -3.92 7.63 -14.72
C LEU A 33 -2.96 8.07 -13.62
N GLY A 34 -3.50 8.27 -12.43
CA GLY A 34 -2.71 8.58 -11.24
C GLY A 34 -1.77 7.42 -10.86
N PRO A 35 -0.79 7.68 -9.99
CA PRO A 35 0.16 6.66 -9.56
C PRO A 35 -0.54 5.55 -8.81
N ARG A 36 -0.08 4.31 -9.03
CA ARG A 36 -0.60 3.12 -8.36
C ARG A 36 0.52 2.42 -7.61
N TYR A 37 0.27 2.11 -6.35
CA TYR A 37 1.20 1.44 -5.46
C TYR A 37 0.61 0.11 -4.99
N ASP A 38 1.39 -0.94 -5.07
CA ASP A 38 1.11 -2.24 -4.47
C ASP A 38 2.31 -2.63 -3.61
N PHE A 39 2.10 -2.70 -2.30
CA PHE A 39 3.13 -3.01 -1.32
C PHE A 39 2.67 -4.17 -0.45
N SER A 40 3.54 -5.16 -0.30
CA SER A 40 3.36 -6.28 0.61
C SER A 40 4.60 -6.44 1.48
N ILE A 41 4.38 -6.59 2.78
CA ILE A 41 5.43 -6.93 3.73
C ILE A 41 4.96 -8.07 4.61
N GLN A 42 5.81 -9.09 4.73
CA GLN A 42 5.66 -10.09 5.76
C GLN A 42 6.29 -9.51 7.03
N PRO A 43 5.51 -9.22 8.09
CA PRO A 43 6.06 -8.79 9.35
C PRO A 43 7.00 -9.88 9.90
N PRO A 44 8.06 -9.49 10.61
CA PRO A 44 8.93 -10.46 11.28
C PRO A 44 8.09 -11.29 12.27
N SER A 45 8.25 -12.60 12.23
CA SER A 45 7.65 -13.49 13.23
C SER A 45 8.25 -13.19 14.61
N GLU A 46 7.44 -13.20 15.67
CA GLU A 46 7.86 -12.88 17.06
C GLU A 46 9.08 -13.69 17.56
N LYS A 47 9.43 -14.81 16.92
CA LYS A 47 10.61 -15.62 17.23
C LYS A 47 11.97 -14.94 16.95
N SER A 48 11.98 -13.77 16.32
CA SER A 48 13.23 -13.06 15.97
C SER A 48 13.79 -12.13 17.06
N LEU A 49 13.14 -12.03 18.23
CA LEU A 49 13.54 -11.10 19.31
C LEU A 49 14.26 -11.77 20.51
N LEU A 50 14.67 -13.03 20.37
CA LEU A 50 15.52 -13.72 21.33
C LEU A 50 16.95 -13.82 20.78
N VAL A 51 17.73 -12.75 20.92
CA VAL A 51 19.20 -12.76 20.81
C VAL A 51 19.77 -11.88 21.91
#